data_AF-A0A1W9P1G9-F1
#
_entry.id   AF-A0A1W9P1G9-F1
#
_cell.length_a   1.000
_cell.length_b   1.000
_cell.length_c   1.000
_cell.angle_alpha   90.00
_cell.angle_beta   90.00
_cell.angle_gamma   90.00
#
_symmetry.space_group_name_H-M   'P 1'
#
loop_
_entity.id
_entity.type
_entity.pdbx_description
1 polymer ?
#
loop_
_entity_poly.entity_id
_entity_poly.type
_entity_poly.pdbx_seq_one_letter_code
_entity_poly.pdbx_strand_id
1 'polypeptide(L)'
;MSRTDWKYLIDSLMFVCIVGIVIIGFLMGLVIPEGPAATESSKYFLGLHRHQWGNIHFYLSIVFVSLVIVHLILSWSWIKGKARQLFKKAWKIGLLMTAITSILVLTIFWLLYPRLPGVYEGYGLGRGREVVETQKGNYSIPKREGIDKVTVFDEEKKSDISEAKEESSRLRKSDDVLPGSHRQEQKEAELEALGIQGWMTFLDIERRTGIPASRIVERLGLPRNVPLHETLGRLRRQYLFSMQEVREVVLKLIKESKR
;
A
#
# COMPACT_ATOMS: atom_id res chain seq x y z
N MET A 1 -17.67 -21.81 38.59
CA MET A 1 -18.53 -21.59 37.41
C MET A 1 -18.98 -22.94 36.89
N SER A 2 -20.29 -23.19 36.84
CA SER A 2 -20.87 -24.46 36.41
C SER A 2 -20.68 -24.68 34.90
N ARG A 3 -20.84 -25.92 34.43
CA ARG A 3 -20.80 -26.22 32.99
C ARG A 3 -21.86 -25.44 32.21
N THR A 4 -23.01 -25.16 32.84
CA THR A 4 -24.09 -24.38 32.24
C THR A 4 -23.71 -22.91 32.13
N ASP A 5 -23.04 -22.36 33.14
CA ASP A 5 -22.57 -20.97 33.15
C ASP A 5 -21.55 -20.74 32.01
N TRP A 6 -20.65 -21.70 31.77
CA TRP A 6 -19.71 -21.65 30.64
C TRP A 6 -20.42 -21.66 29.29
N LYS A 7 -21.47 -22.47 29.14
CA LYS A 7 -22.27 -22.50 27.90
C LYS A 7 -22.97 -21.17 27.69
N TYR A 8 -23.60 -20.64 28.74
CA TYR A 8 -24.26 -19.34 28.69
C TYR A 8 -23.29 -18.19 28.35
N LEU A 9 -22.09 -18.20 28.93
CA LEU A 9 -21.06 -17.20 28.65
C LEU A 9 -20.61 -17.24 27.18
N ILE A 10 -20.30 -18.42 26.65
CA ILE A 10 -19.88 -18.58 25.25
C ILE A 10 -21.01 -18.17 24.31
N ASP A 11 -22.27 -18.55 24.61
CA ASP A 11 -23.43 -18.18 23.80
C ASP A 11 -23.66 -16.66 23.80
N SER A 12 -23.50 -16.03 24.97
CA SER A 12 -23.60 -14.56 25.10
C SER A 12 -22.49 -13.86 24.31
N LEU A 13 -21.26 -14.37 24.37
CA LEU A 13 -20.13 -13.82 23.62
C LEU A 13 -20.33 -13.98 22.10
N MET A 14 -20.82 -15.15 21.66
CA MET A 14 -21.18 -15.37 20.26
C MET A 14 -22.27 -14.42 19.79
N PHE A 15 -23.28 -14.15 20.62
CA PHE A 15 -24.34 -13.19 20.31
C PHE A 15 -23.80 -11.77 20.12
N VAL A 16 -22.90 -11.32 21.01
CA VAL A 16 -22.24 -10.02 20.84
C VAL A 16 -21.39 -9.98 19.58
N CYS A 17 -20.63 -11.05 19.30
CA CYS A 17 -19.81 -11.14 18.09
C CYS A 17 -20.66 -11.09 16.81
N ILE A 18 -21.76 -11.84 16.71
CA ILE A 18 -22.58 -11.84 15.50
C ILE A 18 -23.24 -10.48 15.26
N VAL A 19 -23.73 -9.81 16.32
CA VAL A 19 -24.26 -8.45 16.21
C VAL A 19 -23.18 -7.49 15.71
N GLY A 20 -21.97 -7.58 16.24
CA GLY A 20 -20.83 -6.80 15.77
C GLY A 20 -20.49 -7.05 14.30
N ILE A 21 -20.41 -8.32 13.88
CA ILE A 21 -20.13 -8.70 12.48
C ILE A 21 -21.21 -8.14 11.56
N VAL A 22 -22.50 -8.28 11.90
CA VAL A 22 -23.61 -7.78 11.08
C VAL A 22 -23.59 -6.26 10.98
N ILE A 23 -23.40 -5.54 12.09
CA ILE A 23 -23.34 -4.08 12.10
C ILE A 23 -22.16 -3.59 11.25
N ILE A 24 -20.97 -4.18 11.41
CA ILE A 24 -19.79 -3.78 10.62
C ILE A 24 -19.96 -4.15 9.15
N GLY A 25 -20.54 -5.31 8.85
CA GLY A 25 -20.83 -5.74 7.47
C GLY A 25 -21.84 -4.81 6.78
N PHE A 26 -22.91 -4.42 7.49
CA PHE A 26 -23.89 -3.47 7.01
C PHE A 26 -23.30 -2.07 6.82
N LEU A 27 -22.49 -1.62 7.79
CA LEU A 27 -21.75 -0.36 7.69
C LEU A 27 -20.86 -0.35 6.44
N MET A 28 -20.13 -1.43 6.19
CA MET A 28 -19.25 -1.58 5.03
C MET A 28 -20.01 -1.66 3.70
N GLY A 29 -21.20 -2.28 3.70
CA GLY A 29 -22.01 -2.47 2.50
C GLY A 29 -22.88 -1.28 2.12
N LEU A 30 -23.40 -0.52 3.09
CA LEU A 30 -24.32 0.60 2.83
C LEU A 30 -23.71 1.99 3.01
N VAL A 31 -22.71 2.15 3.90
CA VAL A 31 -22.21 3.49 4.26
C VAL A 31 -21.04 3.93 3.40
N ILE A 32 -20.33 3.02 2.73
CA ILE A 32 -19.19 3.39 1.87
C ILE A 32 -19.54 3.12 0.40
N PRO A 33 -19.87 4.16 -0.40
CA PRO A 33 -20.26 3.98 -1.79
C PRO A 33 -19.17 3.27 -2.59
N GLU A 34 -19.58 2.24 -3.33
CA GLU A 34 -18.73 1.54 -4.28
C GLU A 34 -18.64 2.36 -5.56
N GLY A 35 -17.58 3.15 -5.73
CA GLY A 35 -17.45 3.96 -6.93
C GLY A 35 -16.16 4.77 -7.04
N PRO A 36 -15.58 4.93 -8.25
CA PRO A 36 -14.38 5.74 -8.49
C PRO A 36 -14.56 7.25 -8.24
N ALA A 37 -15.80 7.71 -8.08
CA ALA A 37 -16.14 9.13 -7.91
C ALA A 37 -16.30 9.56 -6.45
N ALA A 38 -16.10 8.67 -5.48
CA ALA A 38 -16.03 9.05 -4.08
C ALA A 38 -14.68 9.75 -3.84
N THR A 39 -14.72 11.08 -3.85
CA THR A 39 -13.66 12.01 -3.45
C THR A 39 -12.82 11.42 -2.31
N GLU A 40 -11.50 11.60 -2.37
CA GLU A 40 -10.54 10.98 -1.43
C GLU A 40 -10.85 11.19 0.06
N SER A 41 -11.72 12.14 0.42
CA SER A 41 -12.22 12.44 1.77
C SER A 41 -13.51 11.70 2.19
N SER A 42 -14.30 11.12 1.26
CA SER A 42 -15.56 10.42 1.57
C SER A 42 -15.41 8.91 1.80
N LYS A 43 -14.17 8.37 1.79
CA LYS A 43 -13.86 6.95 2.06
C LYS A 43 -13.52 6.66 3.53
N TYR A 44 -13.61 7.68 4.38
CA TYR A 44 -13.36 7.58 5.82
C TYR A 44 -14.68 7.63 6.57
N PHE A 45 -14.96 6.58 7.34
CA PHE A 45 -16.07 6.58 8.29
C PHE A 45 -15.47 6.40 9.69
N LEU A 46 -15.75 7.35 10.60
CA LEU A 46 -15.13 7.46 11.93
C LEU A 46 -13.59 7.52 11.90
N GLY A 47 -13.00 8.16 10.87
CA GLY A 47 -11.54 8.30 10.75
C GLY A 47 -10.79 7.03 10.32
N LEU A 48 -11.49 5.90 10.14
CA LEU A 48 -10.92 4.66 9.62
C LEU A 48 -11.28 4.48 8.13
N HIS A 49 -10.29 4.03 7.35
CA HIS A 49 -10.49 3.68 5.94
C HIS A 49 -11.32 2.39 5.81
N ARG A 50 -12.10 2.22 4.74
CA ARG A 50 -12.87 0.97 4.44
C ARG A 50 -12.04 -0.30 4.68
N HIS A 51 -10.77 -0.27 4.28
CA HIS A 51 -9.86 -1.39 4.45
C HIS A 51 -9.65 -1.79 5.93
N GLN A 52 -9.57 -0.82 6.84
CA GLN A 52 -9.38 -1.08 8.27
C GLN A 52 -10.65 -1.66 8.91
N TRP A 53 -11.82 -1.16 8.54
CA TRP A 53 -13.10 -1.75 8.93
C TRP A 53 -13.24 -3.20 8.43
N GLY A 54 -12.76 -3.47 7.21
CA GLY A 54 -12.64 -4.83 6.68
C GLY A 54 -11.73 -5.72 7.52
N ASN A 55 -10.60 -5.21 7.98
CA ASN A 55 -9.69 -5.97 8.86
C ASN A 55 -10.34 -6.28 10.22
N ILE A 56 -11.03 -5.32 10.83
CA ILE A 56 -11.77 -5.54 12.08
C ILE A 56 -12.85 -6.62 11.87
N HIS A 57 -13.64 -6.50 10.80
CA HIS A 57 -14.65 -7.49 10.44
C HIS A 57 -14.05 -8.90 10.26
N PHE A 58 -12.88 -8.99 9.62
CA PHE A 58 -12.17 -10.24 9.41
C PHE A 58 -11.71 -10.89 10.72
N TYR A 59 -11.04 -10.13 11.60
CA TYR A 59 -10.62 -10.66 12.91
C TYR A 59 -11.82 -11.07 13.77
N LEU A 60 -12.89 -10.29 13.76
CA LEU A 60 -14.12 -10.61 14.48
C LEU A 60 -14.77 -11.90 13.95
N SER A 61 -14.69 -12.13 12.64
CA SER A 61 -15.16 -13.39 12.01
C SER A 61 -14.32 -14.60 12.45
N ILE A 62 -12.99 -14.47 12.55
CA ILE A 62 -12.12 -15.54 13.06
C ILE A 62 -12.46 -15.89 14.51
N VAL A 63 -12.64 -14.87 15.36
CA VAL A 63 -13.03 -15.06 16.76
C VAL A 63 -14.39 -15.75 16.84
N PHE A 64 -15.38 -15.29 16.06
CA PHE A 64 -16.71 -15.90 16.02
C PHE A 64 -16.66 -17.37 15.59
N VAL A 65 -15.92 -17.72 14.53
CA VAL A 65 -15.75 -19.12 14.09
C VAL A 65 -15.12 -19.97 15.19
N SER A 66 -14.11 -19.44 15.87
CA SER A 66 -13.46 -20.13 17.00
C SER A 66 -14.45 -20.38 18.15
N LEU A 67 -15.29 -19.39 18.48
CA LEU A 67 -16.34 -19.53 19.49
C LEU A 67 -17.42 -20.52 19.08
N VAL A 68 -17.82 -20.57 17.80
CA VAL A 68 -18.76 -21.57 17.27
C VAL A 68 -18.21 -22.98 17.48
N ILE A 69 -16.91 -23.21 17.23
CA ILE A 69 -16.27 -24.51 17.46
C ILE A 69 -16.34 -24.88 18.95
N VAL A 70 -15.97 -23.96 19.84
CA VAL A 70 -16.06 -24.17 21.29
C VAL A 70 -17.50 -24.45 21.73
N HIS A 71 -18.47 -23.68 21.23
CA HIS A 71 -19.90 -23.87 21.48
C HIS A 71 -20.38 -25.26 21.07
N LEU A 72 -19.99 -25.74 19.88
CA LEU A 72 -20.33 -27.08 19.38
C LEU A 72 -19.75 -28.18 20.27
N ILE A 73 -18.50 -28.02 20.74
CA ILE A 73 -17.86 -28.98 21.65
C ILE A 73 -18.59 -29.00 23.00
N LEU A 74 -18.91 -27.84 23.57
CA LEU A 74 -19.61 -27.72 24.85
C LEU A 74 -21.05 -28.26 24.79
N SER A 75 -21.72 -28.08 23.65
CA SER A 75 -23.10 -28.52 23.41
C SER A 75 -23.21 -29.94 22.81
N TRP A 76 -22.08 -30.63 22.57
CA TRP A 76 -22.04 -31.93 21.89
C TRP A 76 -22.96 -33.02 22.47
N SER A 77 -23.14 -33.04 23.79
CA SER A 77 -24.07 -33.98 24.45
C SER A 77 -25.53 -33.71 24.08
N TRP A 78 -25.92 -32.44 24.03
CA TRP A 78 -27.26 -32.00 23.61
C TRP A 78 -27.50 -32.31 22.13
N ILE A 79 -26.52 -32.04 21.28
CA ILE A 79 -26.57 -32.33 19.83
C ILE A 79 -26.81 -33.82 19.60
N LYS A 80 -26.01 -34.69 20.23
CA LYS A 80 -26.21 -36.16 20.14
C LYS A 80 -27.55 -36.63 20.69
N GLY A 81 -28.07 -35.98 21.73
CA GLY A 81 -29.39 -36.27 22.29
C GLY A 81 -30.50 -35.93 21.29
N LYS A 82 -30.47 -34.71 20.75
CA LYS A 82 -31.49 -34.22 19.80
C LYS A 82 -31.40 -34.90 18.44
N ALA A 83 -30.21 -35.16 17.93
CA ALA A 83 -30.03 -35.90 16.68
C ALA A 83 -30.58 -37.33 16.79
N ARG A 84 -30.38 -38.01 17.93
CA ARG A 84 -31.00 -39.33 18.18
C ARG A 84 -32.51 -39.26 18.32
N GLN A 85 -33.05 -38.18 18.88
CA GLN A 85 -34.50 -37.99 18.97
C GLN A 85 -35.13 -37.77 17.58
N LEU A 86 -34.49 -36.97 16.73
CA LEU A 86 -35.04 -36.58 15.43
C LEU A 86 -34.83 -37.68 14.35
N PHE A 87 -33.62 -38.25 14.29
CA PHE A 87 -33.22 -39.18 13.22
C PHE A 87 -33.10 -40.63 13.69
N LYS A 88 -33.48 -40.93 14.94
CA LYS A 88 -33.50 -42.28 15.53
C LYS A 88 -32.16 -43.02 15.30
N LYS A 89 -32.19 -44.18 14.63
CA LYS A 89 -31.00 -45.01 14.32
C LYS A 89 -30.04 -44.33 13.32
N ALA A 90 -30.54 -43.42 12.47
CA ALA A 90 -29.77 -42.77 11.41
C ALA A 90 -29.16 -41.42 11.84
N TRP A 91 -29.00 -41.14 13.14
CA TRP A 91 -28.54 -39.84 13.64
C TRP A 91 -27.18 -39.38 13.10
N LYS A 92 -26.26 -40.31 12.80
CA LYS A 92 -24.98 -39.99 12.16
C LYS A 92 -25.16 -39.49 10.73
N ILE A 93 -26.06 -40.14 9.98
CA ILE A 93 -26.40 -39.76 8.59
C ILE A 93 -27.14 -38.42 8.59
N GLY A 94 -28.08 -38.22 9.51
CA GLY A 94 -28.78 -36.95 9.67
C GLY A 94 -27.82 -35.77 9.88
N LEU A 95 -26.84 -35.91 10.77
CA LEU A 95 -25.81 -34.89 10.99
C LEU A 95 -24.95 -34.66 9.74
N LEU A 96 -24.51 -35.73 9.06
CA LEU A 96 -23.74 -35.63 7.82
C LEU A 96 -24.54 -34.89 6.73
N MET A 97 -25.80 -35.23 6.55
CA MET A 97 -26.69 -34.57 5.59
C MET A 97 -26.89 -33.09 5.92
N THR A 98 -27.04 -32.71 7.19
CA THR A 98 -27.13 -31.29 7.57
C THR A 98 -25.86 -30.51 7.25
N ALA A 99 -24.68 -31.12 7.47
CA ALA A 99 -23.40 -30.50 7.12
C ALA A 99 -23.24 -30.36 5.60
N ILE A 100 -23.54 -31.43 4.83
CA ILE A 100 -23.51 -31.41 3.37
C ILE A 100 -24.47 -30.36 2.81
N THR A 101 -25.69 -30.30 3.35
CA THR A 101 -26.70 -29.31 2.92
C THR A 101 -26.20 -27.89 3.15
N SER A 102 -25.55 -27.62 4.28
CA SER A 102 -24.99 -26.30 4.58
C SER A 102 -23.91 -25.89 3.56
N ILE A 103 -23.01 -26.81 3.19
CA ILE A 103 -21.96 -26.58 2.18
C ILE A 103 -22.56 -26.42 0.78
N LEU A 104 -23.56 -27.25 0.45
CA LEU A 104 -24.25 -27.21 -0.83
C LEU A 104 -24.94 -25.86 -1.06
N VAL A 105 -25.64 -25.34 -0.04
CA VAL A 105 -26.28 -24.02 -0.11
C VAL A 105 -25.25 -22.93 -0.39
N LEU A 106 -24.10 -22.93 0.28
CA LEU A 106 -23.02 -21.97 0.04
C LEU A 106 -22.44 -22.09 -1.38
N THR A 107 -22.29 -23.31 -1.87
CA THR A 107 -21.74 -23.59 -3.20
C THR A 107 -22.71 -23.18 -4.30
N ILE A 108 -24.01 -23.48 -4.14
CA ILE A 108 -25.07 -23.04 -5.05
C ILE A 108 -25.16 -21.53 -5.07
N PHE A 109 -25.13 -20.87 -3.91
CA PHE A 109 -25.11 -19.40 -3.84
C PHE A 109 -23.92 -18.82 -4.59
N TRP A 110 -22.72 -19.37 -4.41
CA TRP A 110 -21.50 -18.95 -5.12
C TRP A 110 -21.53 -19.22 -6.64
N LEU A 111 -22.26 -20.25 -7.08
CA LEU A 111 -22.44 -20.60 -8.49
C LEU A 111 -23.50 -19.74 -9.17
N LEU A 112 -24.61 -19.48 -8.49
CA LEU A 112 -25.72 -18.65 -8.96
C LEU A 112 -25.41 -17.16 -8.85
N TYR A 113 -24.47 -16.76 -7.98
CA TYR A 113 -24.04 -15.37 -7.88
C TYR A 113 -23.46 -14.93 -9.23
N PRO A 114 -24.11 -14.00 -9.94
CA PRO A 114 -23.73 -13.64 -11.30
C PRO A 114 -22.34 -13.01 -11.27
N ARG A 115 -21.34 -13.78 -11.68
CA ARG A 115 -20.02 -13.25 -11.99
C ARG A 115 -20.19 -12.55 -13.33
N LEU A 116 -20.33 -11.24 -13.31
CA LEU A 116 -20.22 -10.41 -14.50
C LEU A 116 -18.74 -10.05 -14.67
N PRO A 117 -17.92 -10.89 -15.35
CA PRO A 117 -16.49 -10.63 -15.50
C PRO A 117 -16.21 -9.29 -16.22
N GLY A 118 -17.13 -8.82 -17.07
CA GLY A 118 -16.94 -7.61 -17.87
C GLY A 118 -17.29 -6.28 -17.19
N VAL A 119 -18.02 -6.27 -16.07
CA VAL A 119 -18.43 -4.99 -15.41
C VAL A 119 -17.24 -4.26 -14.79
N TYR A 120 -16.16 -5.00 -14.49
CA TYR A 120 -14.95 -4.47 -13.87
C TYR A 120 -13.72 -4.48 -14.79
N GLU A 121 -13.83 -4.96 -16.04
CA GLU A 121 -12.71 -4.87 -17.01
C GLU A 121 -12.36 -3.41 -17.35
N GLY A 122 -13.34 -2.50 -17.24
CA GLY A 122 -13.15 -1.06 -17.34
C GLY A 122 -12.88 -0.33 -16.02
N TYR A 123 -12.94 -1.03 -14.88
CA TYR A 123 -12.73 -0.43 -13.56
C TYR A 123 -11.25 -0.10 -13.37
N GLY A 124 -10.90 1.18 -13.43
CA GLY A 124 -9.52 1.65 -13.33
C GLY A 124 -8.86 1.98 -14.67
N LEU A 125 -9.52 1.70 -15.80
CA LEU A 125 -9.23 2.36 -17.07
C LEU A 125 -9.72 3.80 -16.92
N GLY A 126 -8.85 4.68 -16.45
CA GLY A 126 -9.15 6.09 -16.27
C GLY A 126 -9.81 6.65 -17.54
N ARG A 127 -11.08 7.02 -17.43
CA ARG A 127 -11.87 7.73 -18.46
C ARG A 127 -11.30 9.12 -18.83
N GLY A 128 -10.08 9.43 -18.40
CA GLY A 128 -9.28 10.55 -18.89
C GLY A 128 -8.48 10.25 -20.15
N ARG A 129 -8.40 8.99 -20.63
CA ARG A 129 -7.66 8.66 -21.87
C ARG A 129 -8.41 9.07 -23.14
N GLU A 130 -9.73 9.02 -23.15
CA GLU A 130 -10.53 9.39 -24.34
C GLU A 130 -10.37 10.88 -24.70
N VAL A 131 -10.22 11.74 -23.69
CA VAL A 131 -9.96 13.18 -23.90
C VAL A 131 -8.54 13.43 -24.44
N VAL A 132 -7.57 12.56 -24.14
CA VAL A 132 -6.17 12.73 -24.58
C VAL A 132 -5.95 12.17 -26.00
N GLU A 133 -6.67 11.11 -26.38
CA GLU A 133 -6.51 10.48 -27.69
C GLU A 133 -7.03 11.36 -28.83
N THR A 134 -8.11 12.11 -28.59
CA THR A 134 -8.65 13.10 -29.55
C THR A 134 -7.70 14.28 -29.80
N GLN A 135 -6.72 14.52 -28.92
CA GLN A 135 -5.75 15.63 -29.06
C GLN A 135 -4.37 15.19 -29.60
N LYS A 136 -4.12 13.87 -29.71
CA LYS A 136 -2.84 13.33 -30.20
C LYS A 136 -2.71 13.27 -31.73
N GLY A 137 -3.78 13.55 -32.47
CA GLY A 137 -3.81 13.52 -33.94
C GLY A 137 -3.05 14.68 -34.64
N ASN A 138 -2.69 15.76 -33.92
CA ASN A 138 -2.19 17.00 -34.54
C ASN A 138 -0.71 17.35 -34.26
N TYR A 139 0.09 16.44 -33.71
CA TYR A 139 1.52 16.70 -33.49
C TYR A 139 2.41 15.77 -34.34
N SER A 140 2.74 16.24 -35.54
CA SER A 140 3.85 15.73 -36.34
C SER A 140 5.17 16.27 -35.78
N ILE A 141 6.04 15.37 -35.28
CA ILE A 141 7.39 15.68 -34.80
C ILE A 141 8.32 15.90 -36.01
N PRO A 142 9.03 17.04 -36.14
CA PRO A 142 10.02 17.22 -37.19
C PRO A 142 11.30 16.43 -36.87
N LYS A 143 11.83 15.74 -37.89
CA LYS A 143 13.07 14.98 -37.84
C LYS A 143 14.26 15.93 -37.66
N ARG A 144 15.00 15.82 -36.54
CA ARG A 144 16.22 16.61 -36.31
C ARG A 144 17.43 15.95 -36.98
N GLU A 145 17.98 16.62 -37.98
CA GLU A 145 19.34 16.43 -38.47
C GLU A 145 20.33 17.23 -37.61
N GLY A 146 21.49 16.63 -37.35
CA GLY A 146 22.79 17.28 -37.05
C GLY A 146 22.92 18.08 -35.74
N ILE A 147 23.98 17.79 -34.98
CA ILE A 147 25.04 18.77 -34.65
C ILE A 147 26.18 18.02 -33.97
N ASP A 148 27.37 18.26 -34.53
CA ASP A 148 28.64 17.63 -34.27
C ASP A 148 29.37 18.12 -33.00
N LYS A 149 30.30 17.26 -32.60
CA LYS A 149 31.51 17.42 -31.77
C LYS A 149 31.93 18.86 -31.41
N VAL A 150 32.20 19.08 -30.12
CA VAL A 150 33.36 19.88 -29.67
C VAL A 150 34.03 19.17 -28.50
N THR A 151 35.32 18.92 -28.68
CA THR A 151 36.32 18.35 -27.79
C THR A 151 37.12 19.46 -27.06
N VAL A 152 37.86 19.01 -26.03
CA VAL A 152 39.20 19.46 -25.57
C VAL A 152 39.29 20.10 -24.17
N PHE A 153 40.35 19.66 -23.49
CA PHE A 153 41.10 20.11 -22.31
C PHE A 153 40.84 19.31 -21.02
N ASP A 154 41.84 18.73 -20.35
CA ASP A 154 43.11 18.07 -20.69
C ASP A 154 43.63 17.46 -19.36
N GLU A 155 44.43 16.40 -19.45
CA GLU A 155 45.09 15.73 -18.32
C GLU A 155 46.06 16.65 -17.55
N GLU A 156 46.20 16.48 -16.24
CA GLU A 156 47.52 16.20 -15.64
C GLU A 156 47.51 15.87 -14.14
N LYS A 157 48.45 14.98 -13.81
CA LYS A 157 49.18 14.79 -12.55
C LYS A 157 48.76 13.67 -11.60
N LYS A 158 49.40 12.53 -11.87
CA LYS A 158 49.62 11.38 -10.99
C LYS A 158 51.14 11.24 -10.79
N SER A 159 51.66 11.61 -9.62
CA SER A 159 52.81 10.98 -8.95
C SER A 159 53.19 11.83 -7.73
N ASP A 160 53.18 11.23 -6.54
CA ASP A 160 54.38 11.03 -5.72
C ASP A 160 54.04 10.83 -4.23
N ILE A 161 54.73 9.85 -3.65
CA ILE A 161 54.99 9.63 -2.21
C ILE A 161 53.80 9.00 -1.45
N SER A 162 53.67 7.68 -1.27
CA SER A 162 54.68 6.64 -0.97
C SER A 162 55.62 6.98 0.19
N GLU A 163 55.09 7.52 1.29
CA GLU A 163 55.76 7.55 2.61
C GLU A 163 54.73 7.97 3.68
N ALA A 164 53.91 7.02 4.12
CA ALA A 164 53.20 7.10 5.42
C ALA A 164 52.54 5.75 5.79
N LYS A 165 53.00 4.64 5.20
CA LYS A 165 52.38 3.32 5.38
C LYS A 165 52.96 2.53 6.57
N GLU A 166 53.84 3.13 7.38
CA GLU A 166 54.59 2.38 8.39
C GLU A 166 54.42 2.85 9.84
N GLU A 167 53.52 3.79 10.13
CA GLU A 167 53.34 4.33 11.49
C GLU A 167 51.89 4.31 12.01
N SER A 168 51.02 3.44 11.51
CA SER A 168 49.72 3.16 12.19
C SER A 168 49.52 1.69 12.58
N SER A 169 50.55 0.86 12.44
CA SER A 169 50.52 -0.56 12.81
C SER A 169 50.66 -0.83 14.32
N ARG A 170 50.78 0.21 15.16
CA ARG A 170 50.81 0.07 16.62
C ARG A 170 49.86 1.03 17.33
N LEU A 171 48.56 0.87 17.09
CA LEU A 171 47.56 1.00 18.16
C LEU A 171 46.29 0.26 17.73
N ARG A 172 46.37 -1.07 17.70
CA ARG A 172 45.21 -1.95 17.55
C ARG A 172 44.87 -2.53 18.91
N LYS A 173 43.96 -1.88 19.63
CA LYS A 173 43.02 -2.58 20.52
C LYS A 173 41.80 -1.71 20.77
N SER A 174 40.63 -2.37 20.70
CA SER A 174 39.26 -1.91 20.99
C SER A 174 38.70 -0.82 20.07
N ASP A 175 38.02 -1.25 19.00
CA ASP A 175 36.54 -1.19 18.92
C ASP A 175 36.10 -1.59 17.49
N ASP A 176 35.70 -2.86 17.35
CA ASP A 176 35.01 -3.36 16.14
C ASP A 176 33.56 -2.85 16.16
N VAL A 177 33.30 -1.69 15.55
CA VAL A 177 31.97 -1.29 15.08
C VAL A 177 32.09 -0.73 13.66
N LEU A 178 31.34 -1.33 12.74
CA LEU A 178 31.32 -1.00 11.31
C LEU A 178 31.10 0.52 11.06
N PRO A 179 31.91 1.22 10.24
CA PRO A 179 31.72 2.65 9.96
C PRO A 179 30.63 2.97 8.91
N GLY A 180 29.91 1.95 8.41
CA GLY A 180 28.98 2.09 7.28
C GLY A 180 27.54 2.48 7.64
N SER A 181 27.04 2.05 8.81
CA SER A 181 25.60 2.17 9.16
C SER A 181 25.20 3.62 9.45
N HIS A 182 25.98 4.34 10.25
CA HIS A 182 25.63 5.67 10.73
C HIS A 182 25.53 6.73 9.62
N ARG A 183 26.37 6.65 8.57
CA ARG A 183 26.35 7.63 7.47
C ARG A 183 25.12 7.45 6.57
N GLN A 184 24.65 6.22 6.39
CA GLN A 184 23.51 5.93 5.55
C GLN A 184 22.19 6.27 6.27
N GLU A 185 22.09 5.92 7.56
CA GLU A 185 20.96 6.31 8.42
C GLU A 185 20.79 7.84 8.51
N GLN A 186 21.89 8.59 8.64
CA GLN A 186 21.85 10.06 8.65
C GLN A 186 21.38 10.64 7.31
N LYS A 187 21.81 10.06 6.18
CA LYS A 187 21.39 10.51 4.85
C LYS A 187 19.89 10.24 4.61
N GLU A 188 19.39 9.09 5.05
CA GLU A 188 17.97 8.74 4.93
C GLU A 188 17.09 9.67 5.78
N ALA A 189 17.50 9.96 7.02
CA ALA A 189 16.82 10.92 7.88
C ALA A 189 16.80 12.34 7.28
N GLU A 190 17.88 12.81 6.65
CA GLU A 190 17.92 14.09 5.94
C GLU A 190 16.96 14.12 4.73
N LEU A 191 16.84 13.03 3.98
CA LEU A 191 15.94 12.93 2.84
C LEU A 191 14.46 12.91 3.27
N GLU A 192 14.15 12.25 4.38
CA GLU A 192 12.80 12.23 4.95
C GLU A 192 12.40 13.58 5.56
N ALA A 193 13.35 14.29 6.19
CA ALA A 193 13.13 15.61 6.76
C ALA A 193 12.69 16.66 5.72
N LEU A 194 13.06 16.49 4.44
CA LEU A 194 12.58 17.35 3.36
C LEU A 194 11.06 17.26 3.14
N GLY A 195 10.42 16.16 3.57
CA GLY A 195 8.97 15.99 3.52
C GLY A 195 8.38 16.13 2.12
N ILE A 196 9.13 15.78 1.07
CA ILE A 196 8.70 15.88 -0.33
C ILE A 196 7.81 14.67 -0.67
N GLN A 197 6.55 14.94 -0.99
CA GLN A 197 5.52 13.95 -1.28
C GLN A 197 5.12 13.98 -2.76
N GLY A 198 4.64 12.84 -3.29
CA GLY A 198 4.36 12.70 -4.72
C GLY A 198 3.19 13.54 -5.24
N TRP A 199 2.36 14.12 -4.37
CA TRP A 199 1.29 15.04 -4.79
C TRP A 199 1.74 16.51 -4.88
N MET A 200 2.96 16.82 -4.44
CA MET A 200 3.54 18.16 -4.59
C MET A 200 3.95 18.43 -6.06
N THR A 201 4.07 19.70 -6.43
CA THR A 201 4.59 20.18 -7.72
C THR A 201 6.04 20.68 -7.58
N PHE A 202 6.74 20.91 -8.70
CA PHE A 202 8.06 21.57 -8.63
C PHE A 202 7.98 22.99 -8.05
N LEU A 203 6.89 23.71 -8.31
CA LEU A 203 6.62 25.02 -7.69
C LEU A 203 6.39 24.94 -6.19
N ASP A 204 5.76 23.87 -5.69
CA ASP A 204 5.60 23.67 -4.24
C ASP A 204 6.95 23.42 -3.55
N ILE A 205 7.85 22.69 -4.21
CA ILE A 205 9.21 22.50 -3.71
C ILE A 205 9.96 23.83 -3.69
N GLU A 206 9.83 24.64 -4.74
CA GLU A 206 10.45 25.97 -4.81
C GLU A 206 9.98 26.89 -3.68
N ARG A 207 8.66 26.99 -3.45
CA ARG A 207 8.11 27.80 -2.35
C ARG A 207 8.61 27.36 -0.97
N ARG A 208 8.85 26.06 -0.78
CA ARG A 208 9.23 25.49 0.52
C ARG A 208 10.73 25.50 0.77
N THR A 209 11.53 25.31 -0.26
CA THR A 209 12.99 25.16 -0.15
C THR A 209 13.76 26.39 -0.62
N GLY A 210 13.10 27.32 -1.32
CA GLY A 210 13.72 28.49 -1.94
C GLY A 210 14.54 28.17 -3.19
N ILE A 211 14.56 26.92 -3.65
CA ILE A 211 15.31 26.50 -4.83
C ILE A 211 14.43 26.64 -6.08
N PRO A 212 14.89 27.35 -7.13
CA PRO A 212 14.11 27.50 -8.36
C PRO A 212 13.72 26.15 -8.97
N ALA A 213 12.44 25.99 -9.32
CA ALA A 213 11.92 24.77 -9.92
C ALA A 213 12.67 24.38 -11.21
N SER A 214 13.12 25.38 -11.97
CA SER A 214 13.93 25.19 -13.20
C SER A 214 15.27 24.50 -12.95
N ARG A 215 15.94 24.80 -11.82
CA ARG A 215 17.22 24.17 -11.43
C ARG A 215 17.03 22.70 -11.04
N ILE A 216 15.90 22.39 -10.41
CA ILE A 216 15.55 21.01 -10.03
C ILE A 216 15.29 20.17 -11.29
N VAL A 217 14.52 20.71 -12.24
CA VAL A 217 14.21 20.07 -13.53
C VAL A 217 15.47 19.83 -14.37
N GLU A 218 16.35 20.84 -14.46
CA GLU A 218 17.62 20.71 -15.18
C GLU A 218 18.52 19.62 -14.57
N ARG A 219 18.62 19.60 -13.23
CA ARG A 219 19.47 18.63 -12.54
C ARG A 219 18.91 17.20 -12.55
N LEU A 220 17.59 17.05 -12.70
CA LEU A 220 16.92 15.78 -12.95
C LEU A 220 17.04 15.30 -14.41
N GLY A 221 17.62 16.09 -15.31
CA GLY A 221 17.75 15.73 -16.73
C GLY A 221 16.43 15.77 -17.49
N LEU A 222 15.43 16.49 -16.98
CA LEU A 222 14.12 16.61 -17.60
C LEU A 222 14.13 17.66 -18.73
N PRO A 223 13.27 17.53 -19.76
CA PRO A 223 13.22 18.51 -20.84
C PRO A 223 12.77 19.88 -20.34
N ARG A 224 13.34 20.96 -20.89
CA ARG A 224 13.13 22.34 -20.41
C ARG A 224 11.69 22.85 -20.51
N ASN A 225 10.79 22.13 -21.19
CA ASN A 225 9.38 22.44 -21.36
C ASN A 225 8.45 21.66 -20.41
N VAL A 226 8.98 21.04 -19.35
CA VAL A 226 8.16 20.32 -18.37
C VAL A 226 7.21 21.28 -17.62
N PRO A 227 5.92 20.92 -17.46
CA PRO A 227 4.98 21.73 -16.70
C PRO A 227 5.33 21.72 -15.20
N LEU A 228 5.78 22.86 -14.67
CA LEU A 228 6.23 23.01 -13.27
C LEU A 228 5.09 22.97 -12.23
N HIS A 229 3.85 23.16 -12.69
CA HIS A 229 2.62 23.13 -11.90
C HIS A 229 1.97 21.74 -11.85
N GLU A 230 2.56 20.75 -12.53
CA GLU A 230 2.05 19.37 -12.52
C GLU A 230 2.58 18.60 -11.32
N THR A 231 1.80 17.64 -10.82
CA THR A 231 2.22 16.82 -9.67
C THR A 231 3.43 15.95 -10.01
N LEU A 232 4.38 15.86 -9.08
CA LEU A 232 5.58 15.03 -9.19
C LEU A 232 5.22 13.57 -9.46
N GLY A 233 4.12 13.06 -8.90
CA GLY A 233 3.66 11.69 -9.09
C GLY A 233 3.23 11.38 -10.52
N ARG A 234 2.66 12.35 -11.25
CA ARG A 234 2.35 12.22 -12.68
C ARG A 234 3.61 12.36 -13.54
N LEU A 235 4.44 13.35 -13.24
CA LEU A 235 5.72 13.56 -13.93
C LEU A 235 6.65 12.35 -13.77
N ARG A 236 6.66 11.72 -12.60
CA ARG A 236 7.38 10.47 -12.30
C ARG A 236 6.99 9.34 -13.24
N ARG A 237 5.69 9.20 -13.55
CA ARG A 237 5.18 8.17 -14.47
C ARG A 237 5.47 8.52 -15.93
N GLN A 238 5.51 9.81 -16.26
CA GLN A 238 5.76 10.29 -17.63
C GLN A 238 7.23 10.27 -18.02
N TYR A 239 8.13 10.60 -17.08
CA TYR A 239 9.58 10.75 -17.31
C TYR A 239 10.43 9.70 -16.57
N LEU A 240 9.79 8.73 -15.91
CA LEU A 240 10.42 7.53 -15.32
C LEU A 240 11.54 7.78 -14.28
N PHE A 241 11.51 8.90 -13.57
CA PHE A 241 12.40 9.16 -12.43
C PHE A 241 11.82 8.61 -11.11
N SER A 242 12.57 8.59 -10.01
CA SER A 242 12.09 8.17 -8.68
C SER A 242 11.88 9.34 -7.71
N MET A 243 11.02 9.16 -6.68
CA MET A 243 10.86 10.20 -5.64
C MET A 243 12.13 10.38 -4.80
N GLN A 244 12.97 9.36 -4.75
CA GLN A 244 14.25 9.40 -4.07
C GLN A 244 15.24 10.28 -4.84
N GLU A 245 15.31 10.13 -6.17
CA GLU A 245 16.11 11.00 -7.03
C GLU A 245 15.73 12.47 -6.88
N VAL A 246 14.43 12.79 -6.82
CA VAL A 246 13.97 14.17 -6.58
C VAL A 246 14.49 14.71 -5.24
N ARG A 247 14.38 13.92 -4.16
CA ARG A 247 14.85 14.33 -2.83
C ARG A 247 16.37 14.50 -2.80
N GLU A 248 17.12 13.61 -3.45
CA GLU A 248 18.58 13.69 -3.52
C GLU A 248 19.05 14.93 -4.30
N VAL A 249 18.42 15.23 -5.44
CA VAL A 249 18.72 16.42 -6.23
C VAL A 249 18.45 17.68 -5.43
N VAL A 250 17.30 17.77 -4.76
CA VAL A 250 16.94 18.91 -3.92
C VAL A 250 17.92 19.05 -2.75
N LEU A 251 18.23 17.96 -2.04
CA LEU A 251 19.18 17.98 -0.93
C LEU A 251 20.57 18.48 -1.38
N LYS A 252 21.03 18.03 -2.55
CA LYS A 252 22.31 18.46 -3.12
C LYS A 252 22.29 19.95 -3.46
N LEU A 253 21.21 20.45 -4.05
CA LEU A 253 21.04 21.87 -4.36
C LEU A 253 20.97 22.74 -3.09
N ILE A 254 20.36 22.26 -2.01
CA ILE A 254 20.36 22.97 -0.70
C ILE A 254 21.77 23.04 -0.13
N LYS A 255 22.56 21.96 -0.22
CA LYS A 255 23.94 21.93 0.26
C LYS A 255 24.85 22.83 -0.59
N GLU A 256 24.61 22.90 -1.90
CA GLU A 256 25.31 23.79 -2.82
C GLU A 256 24.94 25.27 -2.61
N SER A 257 23.70 25.60 -2.20
CA SER A 257 23.28 26.99 -1.95
C SER A 257 23.70 27.53 -0.57
N LYS A 258 24.08 26.65 0.37
CA LYS A 258 24.57 27.02 1.71
C LYS A 258 26.10 27.21 1.76
N ARG A 259 26.79 26.92 0.67
CA ARG A 259 28.25 27.03 0.55
C ARG A 259 28.62 28.29 -0.23
#